data_AF-A0A978VBI0-F1
#
_entry.id   AF-A0A978VBI0-F1
#
_cell.length_a   1.000
_cell.length_b   1.000
_cell.length_c   1.000
_cell.angle_alpha   90.00
_cell.angle_beta   90.00
_cell.angle_gamma   90.00
#
_symmetry.space_group_name_H-M   'P 1'
#
loop_
_entity.id
_entity.type
_entity.pdbx_description
1 polymer ?
#
loop_
_entity_poly.entity_id
_entity_poly.type
_entity_poly.pdbx_seq_one_letter_code
_entity_poly.pdbx_strand_id
1 'polypeptide(L)'
;MQIWLVGDGLSEVEHSKASKGTIFIPFSQFPPKKLRKDCFYHYTPAMATPLSLENLHCCENWLPSRVMSAWRIAGIIHALEGWNERECGNIMSNIEKVWEASLRHGFQPLKTITTST
;
A
#
# COMPACT_ATOMS: atom_id res chain seq x y z
N MET A 1 11.93 -6.34 16.94
CA MET A 1 10.96 -5.81 15.96
C MET A 1 10.64 -6.92 14.99
N GLN A 2 9.37 -7.13 14.68
CA GLN A 2 8.91 -8.20 13.78
C GLN A 2 7.97 -7.59 12.74
N ILE A 3 8.00 -8.08 11.50
CA ILE A 3 7.11 -7.65 10.43
C ILE A 3 6.14 -8.80 10.13
N TRP A 4 4.85 -8.49 10.04
CA TRP A 4 3.78 -9.43 9.69
C TRP A 4 3.10 -8.95 8.41
N LEU A 5 3.17 -9.76 7.34
CA LEU A 5 2.34 -9.61 6.15
C LEU A 5 0.96 -10.21 6.45
N VAL A 6 -0.11 -9.44 6.27
CA VAL A 6 -1.45 -9.85 6.70
C VAL A 6 -2.52 -9.65 5.61
N GLY A 7 -3.45 -10.59 5.52
CA GLY A 7 -4.61 -10.51 4.64
C GLY A 7 -5.90 -10.25 5.41
N ASP A 8 -7.03 -10.36 4.72
CA ASP A 8 -8.34 -10.32 5.34
C ASP A 8 -8.56 -11.54 6.27
N GLY A 9 -9.37 -11.37 7.31
CA GLY A 9 -9.73 -12.44 8.24
C GLY A 9 -8.80 -12.65 9.44
N LEU A 10 -7.68 -11.91 9.55
CA LEU A 10 -6.74 -11.99 10.69
C LEU A 10 -7.45 -11.85 12.05
N SER A 11 -7.43 -12.92 12.85
CA SER A 11 -8.21 -13.01 14.09
C SER A 11 -7.58 -12.28 15.28
N GLU A 12 -8.35 -12.10 16.34
CA GLU A 12 -7.86 -11.52 17.61
C GLU A 12 -6.85 -12.45 18.31
N VAL A 13 -7.02 -13.76 18.14
CA VAL A 13 -6.14 -14.82 18.67
C VAL A 13 -4.81 -14.91 17.92
N GLU A 14 -4.73 -14.37 16.70
CA GLU A 14 -3.46 -14.23 15.97
C GLU A 14 -2.78 -12.90 16.30
N HIS A 15 -3.54 -11.81 16.43
CA HIS A 15 -3.03 -10.52 16.92
C HIS A 15 -2.39 -10.60 18.31
N SER A 16 -2.90 -11.44 19.21
CA SER A 16 -2.32 -11.62 20.55
C SER A 16 -0.96 -12.34 20.53
N LYS A 17 -0.69 -13.18 19.52
CA LYS A 17 0.59 -13.88 19.33
C LYS A 17 1.72 -12.98 18.82
N ALA A 18 1.39 -11.81 18.27
CA ALA A 18 2.39 -10.86 17.79
C ALA A 18 3.27 -10.32 18.95
N SER A 19 4.55 -10.07 18.67
CA SER A 19 5.45 -9.46 19.64
C SER A 19 5.16 -7.96 19.84
N LYS A 20 5.45 -7.40 21.01
CA LYS A 20 5.35 -5.94 21.23
C LYS A 20 6.26 -5.20 20.25
N GLY A 21 5.76 -4.14 19.61
CA GLY A 21 6.46 -3.46 18.51
C GLY A 21 6.51 -4.27 17.21
N THR A 22 5.51 -5.14 16.98
CA THR A 22 5.27 -5.73 15.65
C THR A 22 4.75 -4.66 14.69
N ILE A 23 5.19 -4.76 13.44
CA ILE A 23 4.73 -3.95 12.31
C ILE A 23 3.82 -4.82 11.43
N PHE A 24 2.54 -4.49 11.38
CA PHE A 24 1.58 -5.11 10.48
C PHE A 24 1.54 -4.36 9.14
N ILE A 25 1.77 -5.08 8.03
CA ILE A 25 1.68 -4.59 6.66
C ILE A 25 0.62 -5.42 5.93
N PRO A 26 -0.55 -4.86 5.61
CA PRO A 26 -1.59 -5.61 4.91
C PRO A 26 -1.32 -5.70 3.41
N PHE A 27 -1.62 -6.86 2.82
CA PHE A 27 -1.62 -7.06 1.37
C PHE A 27 -3.04 -7.12 0.78
N SER A 28 -4.09 -7.17 1.62
CA SER A 28 -5.48 -7.14 1.18
C SER A 28 -6.01 -5.72 0.96
N GLN A 29 -7.23 -5.62 0.39
CA GLN A 29 -7.86 -4.35 0.06
C GLN A 29 -8.04 -3.46 1.29
N PHE A 30 -8.52 -4.03 2.40
CA PHE A 30 -8.96 -3.29 3.57
C PHE A 30 -7.88 -3.29 4.66
N PRO A 31 -7.73 -2.19 5.42
CA PRO A 31 -6.76 -2.14 6.50
C PRO A 31 -7.19 -3.07 7.64
N PRO A 32 -6.24 -3.75 8.31
CA PRO A 32 -6.53 -4.67 9.40
C PRO A 32 -7.02 -3.90 10.64
N LYS A 33 -7.87 -4.54 11.43
CA LYS A 33 -8.41 -3.95 12.67
C LYS A 33 -7.25 -3.66 13.64
N LYS A 34 -7.14 -2.40 14.09
CA LYS A 34 -6.10 -1.96 15.04
C LYS A 34 -6.44 -2.39 16.47
N LEU A 35 -6.34 -3.69 16.75
CA LEU A 35 -6.69 -4.28 18.05
C LEU A 35 -5.67 -3.98 19.15
N ARG A 36 -4.41 -3.74 18.79
CA ARG A 36 -3.31 -3.53 19.76
C ARG A 36 -2.74 -2.12 19.71
N LYS A 37 -2.57 -1.50 20.88
CA LYS A 37 -1.95 -0.17 21.03
C LYS A 37 -0.41 -0.22 21.07
N ASP A 38 0.17 -1.41 21.24
CA ASP A 38 1.61 -1.65 21.38
C ASP A 38 2.27 -2.18 20.09
N CYS A 39 1.55 -2.13 18.97
CA CYS A 39 2.00 -2.54 17.64
C CYS A 39 1.70 -1.45 16.60
N PHE A 40 2.48 -1.43 15.52
CA PHE A 40 2.32 -0.50 14.40
C PHE A 40 1.50 -1.13 13.27
N TYR A 41 0.67 -0.33 12.61
CA TYR A 41 -0.24 -0.78 11.57
C TYR A 41 -0.15 0.14 10.36
N HIS A 42 0.41 -0.37 9.27
CA HIS A 42 0.43 0.31 7.97
C HIS A 42 -0.93 0.18 7.26
N TYR A 43 -1.11 1.05 6.26
CA TYR A 43 -2.11 0.88 5.23
C TYR A 43 -1.63 -0.16 4.20
N THR A 44 -2.53 -0.64 3.35
CA THR A 44 -2.20 -1.39 2.13
C THR A 44 -1.17 -0.60 1.31
N PRO A 45 -0.16 -1.24 0.68
CA PRO A 45 0.84 -0.58 -0.15
C PRO A 45 0.23 0.51 -1.05
N ALA A 46 0.76 1.72 -0.91
CA ALA A 46 0.20 2.94 -1.47
C ALA A 46 1.32 3.98 -1.67
N MET A 47 1.08 4.95 -2.55
CA MET A 47 1.98 6.05 -2.85
C MET A 47 1.20 7.37 -2.87
N ALA A 48 1.89 8.48 -2.61
CA ALA A 48 1.35 9.80 -2.87
C ALA A 48 1.23 10.02 -4.39
N THR A 49 0.13 10.63 -4.83
CA THR A 49 -0.10 10.94 -6.24
C THR A 49 0.58 12.25 -6.64
N PRO A 50 1.01 12.41 -7.91
CA PRO A 50 1.61 13.66 -8.37
C PRO A 50 0.58 14.81 -8.32
N LEU A 51 1.09 16.04 -8.16
CA LEU A 51 0.25 17.24 -8.06
C LEU A 51 -0.58 17.51 -9.32
N SER A 52 -0.14 16.99 -10.49
CA SER A 52 -0.83 17.06 -11.78
C SER A 52 -2.15 16.28 -11.84
N LEU A 53 -2.41 15.35 -10.92
CA LEU A 53 -3.74 14.76 -10.79
C LEU A 53 -4.60 15.66 -9.90
N GLU A 54 -5.52 16.38 -10.53
CA GLU A 54 -6.53 17.22 -9.88
C GLU A 54 -7.75 16.41 -9.43
N ASN A 55 -8.61 17.01 -8.61
CA ASN A 55 -9.87 16.43 -8.10
C ASN A 55 -9.74 15.08 -7.36
N LEU A 56 -8.52 14.67 -7.00
CA LEU A 56 -8.26 13.54 -6.10
C LEU A 56 -8.58 13.91 -4.64
N HIS A 57 -9.73 13.43 -4.18
CA HIS A 57 -10.05 13.32 -2.75
C HIS A 57 -9.35 12.08 -2.15
N CYS A 58 -10.05 11.28 -1.35
CA CYS A 58 -9.58 9.94 -0.95
C CYS A 58 -10.05 8.92 -2.00
N CYS A 59 -9.13 8.24 -2.68
CA CYS A 59 -9.48 7.16 -3.61
C CYS A 59 -9.97 5.90 -2.86
N GLU A 60 -9.51 5.73 -1.62
CA GLU A 60 -9.97 4.74 -0.65
C GLU A 60 -10.23 5.43 0.70
N ASN A 61 -11.36 5.14 1.36
CA ASN A 61 -11.81 5.84 2.58
C ASN A 61 -10.86 5.72 3.79
N TRP A 62 -9.86 4.85 3.73
CA TRP A 62 -8.85 4.64 4.76
C TRP A 62 -7.48 5.24 4.42
N LEU A 63 -7.27 5.76 3.21
CA LEU A 63 -6.04 6.44 2.81
C LEU A 63 -6.19 7.96 2.92
N PRO A 64 -5.09 8.70 3.20
CA PRO A 64 -5.10 10.16 3.15
C PRO A 64 -5.48 10.71 1.77
N SER A 65 -5.93 11.96 1.70
CA SER A 65 -6.16 12.63 0.41
C SER A 65 -4.86 12.74 -0.39
N ARG A 66 -4.94 12.65 -1.72
CA ARG A 66 -3.76 12.52 -2.63
C ARG A 66 -2.84 11.33 -2.33
N VAL A 67 -3.38 10.28 -1.72
CA VAL A 67 -2.75 8.95 -1.62
C VAL A 67 -3.61 7.94 -2.36
N MET A 68 -2.98 7.04 -3.10
CA MET A 68 -3.64 5.99 -3.86
C MET A 68 -2.92 4.66 -3.65
N SER A 69 -3.70 3.58 -3.59
CA SER A 69 -3.19 2.22 -3.45
C SER A 69 -2.34 1.77 -4.67
N ALA A 70 -1.24 1.07 -4.41
CA ALA A 70 -0.21 0.76 -5.41
C ALA A 70 -0.73 -0.08 -6.59
N TRP A 71 -1.70 -0.96 -6.35
CA TRP A 71 -2.36 -1.76 -7.39
C TRP A 71 -3.24 -0.94 -8.37
N ARG A 72 -3.72 0.25 -7.96
CA ARG A 72 -4.41 1.21 -8.84
C ARG A 72 -3.41 1.98 -9.68
N ILE A 73 -2.33 2.42 -9.04
CA ILE A 73 -1.20 3.09 -9.67
C ILE A 73 -0.58 2.19 -10.75
N ALA A 74 -0.35 0.90 -10.45
CA ALA A 74 0.14 -0.07 -11.42
C ALA A 74 -0.74 -0.12 -12.70
N GLY A 75 -2.06 -0.19 -12.55
CA GLY A 75 -3.00 -0.13 -13.69
C GLY A 75 -2.96 1.19 -14.47
N ILE A 76 -2.77 2.32 -13.79
CA ILE A 76 -2.59 3.63 -14.44
C ILE A 76 -1.26 3.68 -15.21
N ILE A 77 -0.17 3.24 -14.60
CA ILE A 77 1.18 3.20 -15.20
C ILE A 77 1.21 2.28 -16.42
N HIS A 78 0.60 1.10 -16.31
CA HIS A 78 0.49 0.13 -17.41
C HIS A 78 -0.25 0.71 -18.62
N ALA A 79 -1.24 1.58 -18.40
CA ALA A 79 -1.93 2.31 -19.46
C ALA A 79 -1.12 3.51 -20.00
N LEU A 80 -0.47 4.30 -19.14
CA LEU A 80 0.36 5.45 -19.53
C LEU A 80 1.60 5.06 -20.34
N GLU A 81 2.20 3.91 -20.03
CA GLU A 81 3.36 3.37 -20.73
C GLU A 81 2.99 2.49 -21.94
N GLY A 82 1.69 2.32 -22.23
CA GLY A 82 1.18 1.58 -23.39
C GLY A 82 1.51 0.08 -23.38
N TRP A 83 1.68 -0.52 -22.20
CA TRP A 83 2.02 -1.94 -22.09
C TRP A 83 0.81 -2.81 -22.47
N ASN A 84 1.06 -3.82 -23.30
CA ASN A 84 0.06 -4.82 -23.73
C ASN A 84 0.21 -6.17 -22.98
N GLU A 85 1.04 -6.17 -21.93
CA GLU A 85 1.18 -7.27 -20.98
C GLU A 85 -0.17 -7.52 -20.27
N ARG A 86 -0.36 -8.73 -19.70
CA ARG A 86 -1.57 -9.08 -18.96
C ARG A 86 -1.20 -9.59 -17.57
N GLU A 87 -1.04 -8.64 -16.66
CA GLU A 87 -0.95 -8.83 -15.21
C GLU A 87 -2.16 -9.66 -14.72
N CYS A 88 -1.97 -10.97 -14.47
CA CYS A 88 -3.07 -11.84 -14.03
C CYS A 88 -2.55 -13.10 -13.33
N GLY A 89 -3.10 -13.39 -12.14
CA GLY A 89 -2.66 -14.51 -11.31
C GLY A 89 -1.19 -14.38 -10.94
N ASN A 90 -0.39 -15.40 -11.29
CA ASN A 90 1.05 -15.43 -11.01
C ASN A 90 1.89 -14.75 -12.12
N ILE A 91 1.27 -14.19 -13.17
CA ILE A 91 1.97 -13.43 -14.21
C ILE A 91 2.10 -11.99 -13.73
N MET A 92 3.29 -11.68 -13.21
CA MET A 92 3.76 -10.34 -12.84
C MET A 92 4.74 -9.83 -13.89
N SER A 93 4.67 -8.54 -14.20
CA SER A 93 5.71 -7.82 -14.93
C SER A 93 6.94 -7.61 -14.04
N ASN A 94 8.07 -7.21 -14.65
CA ASN A 94 9.28 -6.90 -13.89
C ASN A 94 9.01 -5.76 -12.88
N ILE A 95 9.23 -6.01 -11.59
CA ILE A 95 8.82 -5.10 -10.51
C ILE A 95 9.59 -3.77 -10.60
N GLU A 96 10.86 -3.82 -10.95
CA GLU A 96 11.74 -2.66 -11.11
C GLU A 96 11.25 -1.76 -12.27
N LYS A 97 10.83 -2.34 -13.41
CA LYS A 97 10.19 -1.65 -14.54
C LYS A 97 8.93 -0.88 -14.10
N VAL A 98 8.05 -1.52 -13.32
CA VAL A 98 6.82 -0.86 -12.81
C VAL A 98 7.15 0.23 -11.79
N TRP A 99 8.14 0.00 -10.93
CA TRP A 99 8.60 0.94 -9.91
C TRP A 99 9.21 2.21 -10.52
N GLU A 100 10.19 2.07 -11.41
CA GLU A 100 10.84 3.20 -12.07
C GLU A 100 9.86 4.00 -12.96
N ALA A 101 8.91 3.32 -13.62
CA ALA A 101 7.81 4.02 -14.30
C ALA A 101 6.92 4.81 -13.32
N SER A 102 6.58 4.22 -12.17
CA SER A 102 5.79 4.91 -11.12
C SER A 102 6.50 6.18 -10.62
N LEU A 103 7.82 6.11 -10.40
CA LEU A 103 8.61 7.28 -10.00
C LEU A 103 8.70 8.33 -11.13
N ARG A 104 8.91 7.91 -12.40
CA ARG A 104 8.92 8.83 -13.56
C ARG A 104 7.62 9.60 -13.75
N HIS A 105 6.47 8.96 -13.54
CA HIS A 105 5.15 9.60 -13.58
C HIS A 105 4.82 10.39 -12.30
N GLY A 106 5.77 10.54 -11.38
CA GLY A 106 5.65 11.43 -10.22
C GLY A 106 4.88 10.86 -9.03
N PHE A 107 4.53 9.57 -9.04
CA PHE A 107 4.05 8.90 -7.82
C PHE A 107 5.23 8.77 -6.85
N GLN A 108 4.98 8.97 -5.55
CA GLN A 108 6.04 9.03 -4.54
C GLN A 108 5.79 8.09 -3.37
N PRO A 109 6.79 7.31 -2.90
CA PRO A 109 6.63 6.42 -1.76
C PRO A 109 6.16 7.18 -0.50
N LEU A 110 5.23 6.60 0.24
CA LEU A 110 4.77 7.21 1.50
C LEU A 110 5.91 7.23 2.52
N LYS A 111 6.36 8.44 2.87
CA LYS A 111 7.27 8.65 3.99
C LYS A 111 6.59 8.13 5.25
N THR A 112 7.26 7.24 5.97
CA THR A 112 6.71 6.58 7.15
C THR A 112 6.34 7.62 8.19
N ILE A 113 5.08 7.64 8.64
CA ILE A 113 4.68 8.49 9.78
C ILE A 113 5.31 7.89 11.02
N THR A 114 6.53 8.34 11.34
CA THR A 114 7.11 8.18 12.66
C THR A 114 6.28 9.05 13.59
N THR A 115 5.36 8.44 14.34
CA THR A 115 4.69 9.13 15.43
C THR A 115 5.72 9.38 16.52
N SER A 116 6.39 10.53 16.44
CA SER A 116 7.21 11.06 17.53
C SER A 116 6.35 11.12 18.79
N THR A 117 6.91 10.62 19.89
CA THR A 117 6.31 10.57 21.24
C THR A 117 6.16 11.94 21.85
#